data_AF-A0A2V7CJF3-F1
#
_entry.id   AF-A0A2V7CJF3-F1
#
_cell.length_a   1.000
_cell.length_b   1.000
_cell.length_c   1.000
_cell.angle_alpha   90.00
_cell.angle_beta   90.00
_cell.angle_gamma   90.00
#
_symmetry.space_group_name_H-M   'P 1'
#
loop_
_entity.id
_entity.type
_entity.pdbx_description
1 polymer ?
#
loop_
_entity_poly.entity_id
_entity_poly.type
_entity_poly.pdbx_seq_one_letter_code
_entity_poly.pdbx_strand_id
1 'polypeptide(L)'
;MQLVPTELRLTMSEIRKWLTGEYGPLPPGITLLIKPSDFEYAVLKELSEIELVIRARALLGDTRRVIDQLALGHPNETRFINNLTFHSSALSEMLPKA
;
A
#
# COMPACT_ATOMS: atom_id res chain seq x y z
N MET A 1 -19.45 -8.97 -1.10
CA MET A 1 -18.93 -7.60 -1.26
C MET A 1 -18.41 -7.50 -2.68
N GLN A 2 -19.06 -6.72 -3.55
CA GLN A 2 -18.46 -6.38 -4.84
C GLN A 2 -17.28 -5.46 -4.56
N LEU A 3 -16.09 -5.83 -5.05
CA LEU A 3 -14.99 -4.88 -5.12
C LEU A 3 -15.44 -3.73 -6.03
N VAL A 4 -15.44 -2.51 -5.51
CA VAL A 4 -15.54 -1.33 -6.36
C VAL A 4 -14.12 -1.06 -6.89
N PRO A 5 -13.82 -1.36 -8.17
CA PRO A 5 -12.43 -1.32 -8.66
C PRO A 5 -11.81 0.07 -8.54
N THR A 6 -12.63 1.12 -8.52
CA THR A 6 -12.19 2.50 -8.31
C THR A 6 -11.65 2.73 -6.90
N GLU A 7 -12.36 2.27 -5.86
CA GLU A 7 -11.94 2.45 -4.46
C GLU A 7 -10.65 1.68 -4.19
N LEU A 8 -10.55 0.45 -4.70
CA LEU A 8 -9.33 -0.35 -4.60
C LEU A 8 -8.12 0.40 -5.18
N ARG A 9 -8.25 0.94 -6.40
CA ARG A 9 -7.19 1.72 -7.06
C ARG A 9 -6.82 2.97 -6.27
N LEU A 10 -7.79 3.66 -5.67
CA LEU A 10 -7.54 4.84 -4.85
C LEU A 10 -6.77 4.47 -3.58
N THR A 11 -7.18 3.41 -2.87
CA THR A 11 -6.46 2.94 -1.68
C THR A 11 -5.04 2.50 -2.01
N MET A 12 -4.84 1.77 -3.11
CA MET A 12 -3.49 1.40 -3.59
C MET A 12 -2.63 2.63 -3.89
N SER A 13 -3.21 3.63 -4.56
CA SER A 13 -2.55 4.90 -4.85
C SER A 13 -2.13 5.62 -3.56
N GLU A 14 -3.01 5.74 -2.57
CA GLU A 14 -2.69 6.37 -1.29
C GLU A 14 -1.55 5.67 -0.55
N ILE A 15 -1.57 4.34 -0.47
CA ILE A 15 -0.47 3.57 0.11
C ILE A 15 0.84 3.85 -0.65
N ARG A 16 0.81 3.82 -1.99
CA ARG A 16 1.97 4.10 -2.83
C ARG A 16 2.54 5.48 -2.51
N LYS A 17 1.72 6.53 -2.37
CA LYS A 17 2.16 7.88 -2.01
C LYS A 17 2.92 7.93 -0.69
N TRP A 18 2.42 7.23 0.34
CA TRP A 18 3.11 7.11 1.63
C TRP A 18 4.45 6.40 1.50
N LEU A 19 4.54 5.34 0.70
CA LEU A 19 5.77 4.57 0.51
C LEU A 19 6.79 5.31 -0.38
N THR A 20 6.35 6.12 -1.34
CA THR A 20 7.24 6.81 -2.29
C THR A 20 7.70 8.19 -1.87
N GLY A 21 7.28 8.66 -0.71
CA GLY A 21 7.75 9.93 -0.17
C GLY A 21 6.88 11.14 -0.46
N GLU A 22 5.70 10.98 -1.07
CA GLU A 22 4.80 12.11 -1.36
C GLU A 22 4.28 12.78 -0.08
N TYR A 23 4.23 12.04 1.03
CA TYR A 23 3.86 12.56 2.36
C TYR A 23 5.05 12.82 3.30
N GLY A 24 6.26 12.80 2.75
CA GLY A 24 7.53 12.87 3.46
C GLY A 24 8.37 11.61 3.20
N PRO A 25 9.71 11.68 3.25
CA PRO A 25 10.57 10.54 2.95
C PRO A 25 10.40 9.42 3.99
N LEU A 26 10.56 8.17 3.55
CA LEU A 26 10.67 7.07 4.50
C LEU A 26 11.95 7.22 5.33
N PRO A 27 11.91 6.85 6.62
CA PRO A 27 13.10 6.83 7.47
C PRO A 27 14.22 5.97 6.90
N PRO A 28 15.49 6.30 7.20
CA PRO A 28 16.63 5.51 6.77
C PRO A 28 16.53 4.04 7.20
N GLY A 29 16.93 3.11 6.33
CA GLY A 29 16.90 1.68 6.62
C GLY A 29 15.57 0.99 6.30
N ILE A 30 14.52 1.74 5.97
CA ILE A 30 13.31 1.17 5.38
C ILE A 30 13.55 0.93 3.89
N THR A 31 13.35 -0.30 3.45
CA THR A 31 13.48 -0.70 2.03
C THR A 31 12.11 -1.09 1.51
N LEU A 32 11.81 -0.86 0.23
CA LEU A 32 10.62 -1.37 -0.46
C LEU A 32 11.00 -2.61 -1.29
N LEU A 33 10.17 -3.65 -1.30
CA LEU A 33 10.40 -4.83 -2.14
C LEU A 33 9.71 -4.71 -3.49
N ILE A 34 8.63 -3.93 -3.55
CA ILE A 34 7.90 -3.68 -4.78
C ILE A 34 8.42 -2.43 -5.48
N LYS A 35 8.32 -2.41 -6.80
CA LYS A 35 8.52 -1.18 -7.57
C LYS A 35 7.28 -0.30 -7.43
N PRO A 36 7.36 0.91 -6.85
CA PRO A 36 6.16 1.70 -6.58
C PRO A 36 5.44 2.22 -7.83
N SER A 37 6.16 2.35 -8.95
CA SER A 37 5.55 2.72 -10.24
C SER A 37 4.54 1.70 -10.76
N ASP A 38 4.56 0.47 -10.24
CA ASP A 38 3.57 -0.54 -10.63
C ASP A 38 2.20 -0.27 -9.99
N PHE A 39 2.14 0.72 -9.09
CA PHE A 39 0.98 1.11 -8.31
C PHE A 39 0.53 2.54 -8.57
N GLU A 40 1.02 3.17 -9.64
CA GLU A 40 0.49 4.46 -10.07
C GLU A 40 -0.94 4.31 -10.54
N TYR A 41 -1.77 5.29 -10.21
CA TYR A 41 -3.19 5.24 -10.56
C TYR A 41 -3.45 5.07 -12.06
N ALA A 42 -2.61 5.67 -12.93
CA ALA A 42 -2.68 5.48 -14.38
C ALA A 42 -2.40 4.03 -14.79
N VAL A 43 -1.33 3.42 -14.26
CA VAL A 43 -0.99 2.01 -14.49
C VAL A 43 -2.12 1.09 -14.02
N LEU A 44 -2.66 1.35 -12.82
CA LEU A 44 -3.71 0.52 -12.24
C LEU A 44 -5.05 0.61 -12.99
N LYS A 45 -5.32 1.71 -13.72
CA LYS A 45 -6.53 1.87 -14.53
C LYS A 45 -6.58 0.92 -15.72
N GLU A 46 -5.42 0.53 -16.25
CA GLU A 46 -5.30 -0.32 -17.44
C GLU A 46 -5.37 -1.81 -17.11
N LEU A 47 -5.21 -2.18 -15.83
CA LEU A 47 -5.25 -3.57 -15.38
C LEU A 47 -6.65 -4.17 -15.40
N SER A 48 -6.73 -5.44 -15.77
CA SER A 48 -7.91 -6.27 -15.50
C SER A 48 -8.15 -6.40 -13.99
N GLU A 49 -9.37 -6.77 -13.59
CA GLU A 49 -9.70 -6.92 -12.17
C GLU A 49 -8.83 -7.97 -11.46
N ILE A 50 -8.51 -9.07 -12.15
CA ILE A 50 -7.66 -10.14 -11.60
C ILE A 50 -6.25 -9.61 -11.35
N GLU A 51 -5.65 -8.94 -12.33
CA GLU A 51 -4.32 -8.34 -12.19
C GLU A 51 -4.30 -7.27 -11.10
N LEU A 52 -5.33 -6.44 -11.02
CA LEU A 52 -5.49 -5.44 -9.98
C LEU A 52 -5.50 -6.06 -8.58
N VAL A 53 -6.23 -7.17 -8.39
CA VAL A 53 -6.25 -7.92 -7.12
C VAL A 53 -4.88 -8.52 -6.78
N ILE A 54 -4.18 -9.09 -7.77
CA ILE A 54 -2.81 -9.63 -7.57
C ILE A 54 -1.86 -8.52 -7.11
N ARG A 55 -1.90 -7.37 -7.78
CA ARG A 55 -1.09 -6.19 -7.43
C ARG A 55 -1.46 -5.70 -6.03
N ALA A 56 -2.73 -5.53 -5.73
CA ALA A 56 -3.20 -5.11 -4.41
C ALA A 56 -2.69 -6.04 -3.29
N ARG A 57 -2.69 -7.35 -3.49
CA ARG A 57 -2.11 -8.31 -2.52
C ARG A 57 -0.60 -8.12 -2.34
N ALA A 58 0.14 -7.92 -3.42
CA ALA A 58 1.58 -7.65 -3.35
C ALA A 58 1.88 -6.35 -2.59
N LEU A 59 1.15 -5.27 -2.88
CA LEU A 59 1.26 -4.00 -2.17
C LEU A 59 0.94 -4.15 -0.69
N LEU A 60 -0.13 -4.87 -0.35
CA LEU A 60 -0.53 -5.13 1.03
C LEU A 60 0.57 -5.85 1.81
N GLY A 61 1.17 -6.88 1.20
CA GLY A 61 2.28 -7.62 1.80
C GLY A 61 3.49 -6.73 2.09
N ASP A 62 3.90 -5.92 1.12
CA ASP A 62 5.05 -5.04 1.29
C ASP A 62 4.77 -3.92 2.31
N THR A 63 3.55 -3.38 2.31
CA THR A 63 3.12 -2.35 3.25
C THR A 63 3.16 -2.84 4.69
N ARG A 64 2.65 -4.05 4.95
CA ARG A 64 2.71 -4.67 6.29
C ARG A 64 4.15 -4.85 6.76
N ARG A 65 5.03 -5.33 5.88
CA ARG A 65 6.46 -5.43 6.17
C ARG A 65 7.09 -4.07 6.49
N VAL A 66 6.74 -3.02 5.76
CA VAL A 66 7.23 -1.66 6.04
C VAL A 66 6.72 -1.16 7.40
N ILE A 67 5.45 -1.39 7.73
CA ILE A 67 4.89 -1.06 9.06
C ILE A 67 5.69 -1.76 10.16
N ASP A 68 6.00 -3.05 10.01
CA ASP A 68 6.80 -3.80 10.99
C ASP A 68 8.22 -3.21 11.13
N GLN A 69 8.87 -2.85 10.02
CA GLN A 69 10.18 -2.21 10.04
C GLN A 69 10.16 -0.83 10.71
N LEU A 70 9.10 -0.05 10.48
CA LEU A 70 8.90 1.24 11.14
C LEU A 70 8.67 1.07 12.63
N ALA A 71 7.79 0.15 13.03
CA ALA A 71 7.48 -0.10 14.43
C ALA A 71 8.71 -0.55 15.24
N LEU A 72 9.62 -1.32 14.62
CA LEU A 72 10.83 -1.82 15.27
C LEU A 72 12.00 -0.82 15.22
N GLY A 73 12.24 -0.20 14.05
CA GLY A 73 13.42 0.65 13.84
C GLY A 73 13.19 2.13 14.12
N HIS A 74 11.95 2.60 13.97
CA HIS A 74 11.58 4.01 14.03
C HIS A 74 10.22 4.21 14.74
N PRO A 75 10.03 3.74 15.99
CA PRO A 75 8.72 3.72 16.65
C PRO A 75 8.09 5.11 16.83
N ASN A 76 8.90 6.17 16.79
CA ASN A 76 8.43 7.56 16.87
C ASN A 76 7.79 8.06 15.57
N GLU A 77 7.93 7.33 14.45
CA GLU A 77 7.29 7.62 13.15
C GLU A 77 5.81 7.23 13.14
N THR A 78 5.12 7.61 14.21
CA THR A 78 3.71 7.31 14.49
C THR A 78 2.80 7.73 13.35
N ARG A 79 3.11 8.85 12.67
CA ARG A 79 2.37 9.30 11.49
C ARG A 79 2.41 8.27 10.37
N PHE A 80 3.59 7.74 10.01
CA PHE A 80 3.70 6.71 8.98
C PHE A 80 3.02 5.42 9.40
N ILE A 81 3.31 4.95 10.63
CA ILE A 81 2.76 3.70 11.16
C ILE A 81 1.24 3.73 11.13
N ASN A 82 0.62 4.81 11.64
CA ASN A 82 -0.83 4.92 11.71
C ASN A 82 -1.49 5.00 10.33
N ASN A 83 -0.96 5.82 9.41
CA ASN A 83 -1.57 5.98 8.08
C ASN A 83 -1.41 4.72 7.22
N LEU A 84 -0.22 4.11 7.21
CA LEU A 84 0.00 2.85 6.50
C LEU A 84 -0.87 1.74 7.10
N THR A 85 -1.00 1.67 8.42
CA THR A 85 -1.90 0.70 9.08
C THR A 85 -3.34 0.92 8.65
N PHE A 86 -3.84 2.16 8.70
CA PHE A 86 -5.19 2.50 8.27
C PHE A 86 -5.46 2.08 6.82
N HIS A 87 -4.61 2.51 5.88
CA HIS A 87 -4.82 2.20 4.47
C HIS A 87 -4.61 0.71 4.16
N SER A 88 -3.67 0.03 4.82
CA SER A 88 -3.45 -1.41 4.62
C SER A 88 -4.60 -2.25 5.17
N SER A 89 -5.24 -1.84 6.27
CA SER A 89 -6.45 -2.46 6.78
C SER A 89 -7.61 -2.30 5.79
N ALA A 90 -7.85 -1.07 5.30
CA ALA A 90 -8.86 -0.82 4.28
C ALA A 90 -8.61 -1.66 3.00
N LEU A 91 -7.36 -1.72 2.54
CA LEU A 91 -6.98 -2.55 1.39
C LEU A 91 -7.27 -4.04 1.64
N SER A 92 -6.97 -4.53 2.84
CA SER A 92 -7.22 -5.93 3.23
C SER A 92 -8.71 -6.27 3.29
N GLU A 93 -9.56 -5.34 3.70
CA GLU A 93 -11.02 -5.53 3.76
C GLU A 93 -11.67 -5.54 2.37
N MET A 94 -11.12 -4.76 1.43
CA MET A 94 -11.57 -4.73 0.04
C MET A 94 -11.20 -5.98 -0.73
N LEU A 95 -10.11 -6.67 -0.38
CA LEU A 95 -9.65 -7.85 -1.11
C LEU A 95 -10.57 -9.06 -0.89
N PRO A 96 -10.80 -9.91 -1.92
CA PRO A 96 -11.56 -11.14 -1.73
C PRO A 96 -10.84 -12.05 -0.73
N LYS A 97 -11.58 -12.67 0.18
CA LYS A 97 -11.01 -13.72 1.03
C LYS A 97 -10.52 -14.86 0.12
N ALA A 98 -9.31 -15.35 0.42
CA ALA A 98 -8.75 -16.51 -0.26
C ALA A 98 -9.58 -17.76 0.08
#